data_AF-A0A5K0VTS8-F1
#
_entry.id   AF-A0A5K0VTS8-F1
#
_cell.length_a   1.000
_cell.length_b   1.000
_cell.length_c   1.000
_cell.angle_alpha   90.00
_cell.angle_beta   90.00
_cell.angle_gamma   90.00
#
_symmetry.space_group_name_H-M   'P 1'
#
loop_
_entity.id
_entity.type
_entity.pdbx_description
1 polymer ?
#
loop_
_entity_poly.entity_id
_entity_poly.type
_entity_poly.pdbx_seq_one_letter_code
_entity_poly.pdbx_strand_id
1 'polypeptide(L)'
;FWVSMKRQTCASCSYRRSRCKADCPMAPYFPPNRPADFQNVNRHFGVANVLKIIKNLEPEHRDDAMRSIIWEAERRAKDPVR
;
A
#
# COMPACT_ATOMS: atom_id res chain seq x y z
N PHE A 1 -19.53 25.83 9.92
CA PHE A 1 -18.62 25.39 8.85
C PHE A 1 -18.37 23.90 8.97
N TRP A 2 -19.21 23.08 8.31
CA TRP A 2 -18.98 21.64 8.22
C TRP A 2 -17.84 21.46 7.21
N VAL A 3 -16.59 21.50 7.67
CA VAL A 3 -15.49 21.00 6.84
C VAL A 3 -15.79 19.51 6.70
N SER A 4 -16.34 19.14 5.55
CA SER A 4 -16.44 17.74 5.13
C SER A 4 -15.01 17.23 5.03
N MET A 5 -14.49 16.74 6.16
CA MET A 5 -13.22 16.05 6.26
C MET A 5 -13.40 14.79 5.44
N LYS A 6 -13.19 14.88 4.11
CA LYS A 6 -13.17 13.71 3.24
C LYS A 6 -12.22 12.73 3.91
N ARG A 7 -12.76 11.62 4.43
CA ARG A 7 -11.94 10.53 4.97
C ARG A 7 -10.98 10.16 3.85
N GLN A 8 -9.72 10.53 4.01
CA GLN A 8 -8.72 10.35 2.98
C GLN A 8 -8.60 8.86 2.71
N THR A 9 -9.02 8.44 1.53
CA THR A 9 -8.97 7.02 1.16
C THR A 9 -7.54 6.68 0.81
N CYS A 10 -6.97 5.64 1.42
CA CYS A 10 -5.64 5.19 1.01
C CYS A 10 -5.64 4.77 -0.47
N ALA A 11 -4.48 4.81 -1.12
CA ALA A 11 -4.37 4.52 -2.55
C ALA A 11 -4.86 3.10 -2.90
N SER A 12 -4.65 2.13 -2.01
CA SER A 12 -5.17 0.77 -2.19
C SER A 12 -6.70 0.72 -2.24
N CYS A 13 -7.37 1.36 -1.28
CA CYS A 13 -8.82 1.39 -1.21
C CYS A 13 -9.43 2.20 -2.38
N SER A 14 -8.78 3.30 -2.77
CA SER A 14 -9.14 4.09 -3.94
C SER A 14 -9.07 3.24 -5.21
N TYR A 15 -7.97 2.49 -5.43
CA TYR A 15 -7.80 1.62 -6.58
C TYR A 15 -8.89 0.55 -6.68
N ARG A 16 -9.25 -0.06 -5.54
CA ARG A 16 -10.34 -1.06 -5.46
C ARG A 16 -11.74 -0.44 -5.48
N ARG A 17 -11.86 0.90 -5.52
CA ARG A 17 -13.14 1.64 -5.40
C ARG A 17 -13.95 1.22 -4.17
N SER A 18 -13.25 0.97 -3.05
CA SER A 18 -13.84 0.49 -1.80
C SER A 18 -13.65 1.51 -0.67
N ARG A 19 -14.54 1.51 0.32
CA ARG A 19 -14.39 2.34 1.53
C ARG A 19 -13.13 1.95 2.31
N CYS A 20 -12.33 2.95 2.68
CA CYS A 20 -11.19 2.77 3.59
C CYS A 20 -11.69 2.71 5.04
N LYS A 21 -11.48 1.57 5.71
CA LYS A 21 -11.81 1.37 7.12
C LYS A 21 -10.69 1.90 8.02
N ALA A 22 -11.00 2.17 9.29
CA ALA A 22 -10.01 2.68 10.26
C ALA A 22 -8.86 1.68 10.51
N ASP A 23 -9.13 0.39 10.41
CA ASP A 23 -8.20 -0.72 10.58
C ASP A 23 -7.55 -1.18 9.26
N CYS A 24 -7.58 -0.35 8.21
CA CYS A 24 -7.06 -0.73 6.90
C CYS A 24 -5.54 -0.99 6.99
N PRO A 25 -5.07 -2.24 6.76
CA PRO A 25 -3.64 -2.58 6.89
C PRO A 25 -2.77 -1.90 5.83
N MET A 26 -3.38 -1.41 4.73
CA MET A 26 -2.69 -0.72 3.65
C MET A 26 -2.62 0.80 3.87
N ALA A 27 -3.44 1.35 4.77
CA ALA A 27 -3.55 2.80 4.91
C ALA A 27 -2.28 3.51 5.42
N PRO A 28 -1.52 2.95 6.39
CA PRO A 28 -0.27 3.57 6.83
C PRO A 28 0.79 3.67 5.73
N TYR A 29 0.79 2.73 4.79
CA TYR A 29 1.84 2.59 3.79
C TYR A 29 1.52 3.22 2.43
N PHE A 30 0.23 3.37 2.11
CA PHE A 30 -0.23 3.87 0.82
C PHE A 30 -1.13 5.09 0.96
N PRO A 31 -0.58 6.25 1.37
CA PRO A 31 -1.35 7.49 1.47
C PRO A 31 -1.88 7.92 0.09
N PRO A 32 -2.95 8.74 0.03
CA PRO A 32 -3.59 9.14 -1.22
C PRO A 32 -2.68 9.89 -2.20
N ASN A 33 -1.64 10.55 -1.70
CA ASN A 33 -0.67 11.30 -2.52
C ASN A 33 0.42 10.42 -3.15
N ARG A 34 0.47 9.11 -2.84
CA ARG A 34 1.45 8.16 -3.42
C ARG A 34 0.76 6.99 -4.14
N PRO A 35 -0.10 7.26 -5.14
CA PRO A 35 -0.82 6.19 -5.84
C PRO A 35 0.10 5.29 -6.69
N ALA A 36 1.21 5.82 -7.20
CA ALA A 36 2.18 5.07 -8.01
C ALA A 36 2.81 3.91 -7.23
N ASP A 37 3.17 4.14 -5.96
CA ASP A 37 3.76 3.09 -5.11
C ASP A 37 2.81 1.92 -4.94
N PHE A 38 1.52 2.19 -4.71
CA PHE A 38 0.52 1.13 -4.62
C PHE A 38 0.38 0.37 -5.94
N GLN A 39 0.38 1.07 -7.08
CA GLN A 39 0.29 0.43 -8.39
C GLN A 39 1.50 -0.47 -8.65
N ASN A 40 2.71 -0.01 -8.35
CA ASN A 40 3.93 -0.80 -8.49
C ASN A 40 3.88 -2.05 -7.60
N VAL A 41 3.53 -1.89 -6.32
CA VAL A 41 3.43 -3.02 -5.39
C VAL A 41 2.35 -4.00 -5.82
N ASN A 42 1.17 -3.52 -6.23
CA ASN A 42 0.10 -4.39 -6.72
C ASN A 42 0.49 -5.14 -8.00
N ARG A 43 1.25 -4.51 -8.90
CA ARG A 43 1.74 -5.13 -10.13
C ARG A 43 2.76 -6.24 -9.86
N HIS A 44 3.71 -6.04 -8.96
CA HIS A 44 4.84 -6.95 -8.77
C HIS A 44 4.65 -7.98 -7.65
N PHE A 45 3.92 -7.63 -6.60
CA PHE A 45 3.67 -8.51 -5.46
C PHE A 45 2.21 -8.94 -5.37
N GLY A 46 1.29 -8.04 -5.68
CA GLY A 46 -0.15 -8.24 -5.51
C GLY A 46 -0.59 -8.09 -4.05
N VAL A 47 -1.78 -7.52 -3.85
CA VAL A 47 -2.29 -7.21 -2.49
C VAL A 47 -2.37 -8.43 -1.58
N ALA A 48 -2.79 -9.59 -2.10
CA ALA A 48 -2.95 -10.80 -1.30
C ALA A 48 -1.62 -11.29 -0.71
N ASN A 49 -0.53 -11.28 -1.50
CA ASN A 49 0.78 -11.71 -1.05
C ASN A 49 1.37 -10.72 -0.04
N VAL A 50 1.24 -9.42 -0.28
CA VAL A 50 1.67 -8.38 0.67
C VAL A 50 0.96 -8.56 2.02
N LEU A 51 -0.36 -8.74 2.02
CA LEU A 51 -1.11 -8.99 3.26
C LEU A 51 -0.68 -10.29 3.95
N LYS A 52 -0.39 -11.35 3.19
CA LYS A 52 0.12 -12.61 3.73
C LYS A 52 1.48 -12.41 4.41
N ILE A 53 2.41 -11.70 3.77
CA ILE A 53 3.73 -11.40 4.32
C ILE A 53 3.60 -10.63 5.64
N ILE A 54 2.90 -9.50 5.65
CA ILE A 54 2.75 -8.64 6.84
C ILE A 54 2.10 -9.41 8.00
N LYS A 55 1.07 -10.23 7.72
CA LYS A 55 0.38 -11.01 8.76
C LYS A 55 1.26 -12.07 9.41
N ASN A 56 2.24 -12.61 8.67
CA ASN A 56 3.16 -13.64 9.15
C ASN A 56 4.38 -13.05 9.88
N LEU A 57 4.51 -11.73 9.94
CA LEU A 57 5.58 -11.03 10.65
C LEU A 57 5.12 -10.53 12.01
N GLU A 58 6.05 -10.51 12.97
CA GLU A 58 5.90 -9.79 14.22
C GLU A 58 5.71 -8.29 13.94
N PRO A 59 4.92 -7.57 14.77
CA PRO A 59 4.57 -6.17 14.52
C PRO A 59 5.77 -5.26 14.24
N GLU A 60 6.88 -5.50 14.95
CA GLU A 60 8.12 -4.72 14.87
C GLU A 60 8.81 -4.80 13.49
N HIS A 61 8.59 -5.90 12.75
CA HIS A 61 9.19 -6.10 11.43
C HIS A 61 8.29 -5.68 10.26
N ARG A 62 7.02 -5.34 10.51
CA ARG A 62 6.05 -5.05 9.44
C ARG A 62 6.39 -3.77 8.68
N ASP A 63 6.82 -2.73 9.40
CA ASP A 63 7.15 -1.44 8.79
C ASP A 63 8.37 -1.57 7.87
N ASP A 64 9.42 -2.27 8.31
CA ASP A 64 10.63 -2.46 7.51
C ASP A 64 10.38 -3.39 6.31
N ALA A 65 9.60 -4.45 6.50
CA ALA A 65 9.18 -5.30 5.37
C ALA A 65 8.39 -4.50 4.33
N MET A 66 7.47 -3.63 4.76
CA MET A 66 6.69 -2.80 3.86
C MET A 66 7.53 -1.77 3.12
N ARG A 67 8.50 -1.14 3.79
CA ARG A 67 9.47 -0.24 3.14
C ARG A 67 10.26 -0.95 2.05
N SER A 68 10.75 -2.16 2.33
CA SER A 68 11.49 -2.98 1.37
C SER A 68 10.62 -3.37 0.17
N ILE A 69 9.39 -3.84 0.40
CA ILE A 69 8.45 -4.18 -0.69
C ILE A 69 8.17 -2.97 -1.59
N ILE A 70 7.91 -1.79 -1.02
CA ILE A 70 7.66 -0.58 -1.79
C ILE A 70 8.89 -0.20 -2.62
N TRP A 71 10.07 -0.22 -2.00
CA TRP A 71 11.33 0.11 -2.67
C TRP A 71 11.63 -0.86 -3.83
N GLU A 72 11.49 -2.17 -3.60
CA GLU A 72 11.70 -3.19 -4.63
C GLU A 72 10.70 -3.05 -5.79
N ALA A 73 9.42 -2.79 -5.48
CA ALA A 73 8.40 -2.58 -6.49
C ALA A 73 8.69 -1.35 -7.36
N GLU A 74 9.11 -0.25 -6.73
CA GLU A 74 9.52 0.96 -7.44
C GLU A 74 10.75 0.71 -8.34
N ARG A 75 11.73 -0.04 -7.84
CA ARG A 75 12.93 -0.40 -8.62
C ARG A 75 12.58 -1.26 -9.83
N ARG A 76 11.76 -2.30 -9.67
CA ARG A 76 11.29 -3.16 -10.79
C ARG A 76 10.46 -2.40 -11.81
N ALA A 77 9.73 -1.36 -11.38
CA ALA A 77 8.98 -0.50 -12.30
C ALA A 77 9.90 0.42 -13.13
N LYS A 78 11.02 0.87 -12.56
CA LYS A 78 12.02 1.74 -13.21
C LYS A 78 12.98 0.97 -14.12
N ASP A 79 13.34 -0.25 -13.73
CA ASP A 79 14.22 -1.14 -14.47
C ASP A 79 13.53 -2.48 -14.72
N PRO A 80 12.61 -2.54 -15.71
CA PRO A 80 11.93 -3.78 -16.05
C PRO A 80 12.93 -4.73 -16.72
N VAL A 81 13.52 -5.63 -15.95
CA VAL A 81 14.26 -6.76 -16.52
C VAL A 81 13.25 -7.60 -17.31
N ARG A 82 13.58 -7.78 -18.59
CA ARG A 82 12.74 -8.35 -19.65
C ARG A 82 12.27 -9.77 -19.37
#